data_AF-A0A956GPI2-F1
#
_entry.id   AF-A0A956GPI2-F1
#
_cell.length_a   1.000
_cell.length_b   1.000
_cell.length_c   1.000
_cell.angle_alpha   90.00
_cell.angle_beta   90.00
_cell.angle_gamma   90.00
#
_symmetry.space_group_name_H-M   'P 1'
#
loop_
_entity.id
_entity.type
_entity.pdbx_description
1 polymer ?
#
loop_
_entity_poly.entity_id
_entity_poly.type
_entity_poly.pdbx_seq_one_letter_code
_entity_poly.pdbx_strand_id
1 'polypeptide(L)'
;GFDPVALLGPGGCVAPDCEAGELAPGVRAALQIEGPAGSGRFEALGLAIAGAPPRFVCTTGSTVGWRHLASVATQLAPLSWLDDLDGDGAAEVIVWDRLPWGSSEADNGLVPTAYALDGDRLVRRNDRAASAAARVAAAYRALAGSPLSDRGELVACYDALARALDGWGTRP
;
A
#
# COMPACT_ATOMS: atom_id res chain seq x y z
N GLY A 1 -1.36 16.41 -14.68
CA GLY A 1 -2.52 15.87 -15.41
C GLY A 1 -2.09 14.55 -15.97
N PHE A 2 -2.61 13.46 -15.42
CA PHE A 2 -2.06 12.12 -15.60
C PHE A 2 -2.12 11.65 -17.07
N ASP A 3 -0.95 11.34 -17.66
CA ASP A 3 -0.82 10.81 -19.03
C ASP A 3 -0.17 9.41 -18.98
N PRO A 4 -0.96 8.33 -19.09
CA PRO A 4 -0.45 6.97 -18.99
C PRO A 4 0.46 6.58 -20.16
N VAL A 5 0.27 7.17 -21.35
CA VAL A 5 1.10 6.87 -22.53
C VAL A 5 2.48 7.47 -22.34
N ALA A 6 2.55 8.73 -21.89
CA ALA A 6 3.82 9.38 -21.58
C ALA A 6 4.56 8.64 -20.46
N LEU A 7 3.86 8.23 -19.40
CA LEU A 7 4.44 7.54 -18.24
C LEU A 7 5.08 6.19 -18.62
N LEU A 8 4.39 5.42 -19.47
CA LEU A 8 4.85 4.13 -19.98
C LEU A 8 5.82 4.25 -21.16
N GLY A 9 6.03 5.45 -21.69
CA GLY A 9 6.99 5.72 -22.75
C GLY A 9 8.45 5.51 -22.31
N PRO A 10 9.39 5.48 -23.26
CA PRO A 10 10.82 5.50 -22.96
C PRO A 10 11.18 6.75 -22.14
N GLY A 11 11.76 6.55 -20.96
CA GLY A 11 12.12 7.66 -20.07
C GLY A 11 10.92 8.38 -19.42
N GLY A 12 9.70 7.85 -19.50
CA GLY A 12 8.50 8.49 -18.93
C GLY A 12 8.48 8.58 -17.41
N CYS A 13 9.14 7.65 -16.73
CA CYS A 13 9.20 7.58 -15.27
C CYS A 13 10.59 7.98 -14.76
N VAL A 14 10.98 9.23 -15.07
CA VAL A 14 12.28 9.82 -14.69
C VAL A 14 12.16 10.87 -13.58
N ALA A 15 10.93 11.26 -13.22
CA ALA A 15 10.66 12.20 -12.15
C ALA A 15 10.83 11.52 -10.76
N PRO A 16 11.22 12.26 -9.72
CA PRO A 16 11.41 11.72 -8.37
C PRO A 16 10.13 11.12 -7.77
N ASP A 17 8.95 11.59 -8.19
CA ASP A 17 7.65 11.11 -7.72
C ASP A 17 7.03 10.08 -8.69
N CYS A 18 7.88 9.35 -9.41
CA CYS A 18 7.46 8.27 -10.28
C CYS A 18 8.25 7.01 -10.00
N GLU A 19 7.52 5.90 -9.86
CA GLU A 19 8.08 4.56 -9.74
C GLU A 19 7.62 3.68 -10.88
N ALA A 20 8.46 2.74 -11.31
CA ALA A 20 8.12 1.80 -12.38
C ALA A 20 8.63 0.40 -12.06
N GLY A 21 7.90 -0.60 -12.58
CA GLY A 21 8.24 -2.01 -12.40
C GLY A 21 7.51 -2.88 -13.40
N GLU A 22 7.59 -4.19 -13.18
CA GLU A 22 7.01 -5.20 -14.06
C GLU A 22 6.00 -6.03 -13.27
N LEU A 23 4.74 -6.04 -13.72
CA LEU A 23 3.65 -6.81 -13.09
C LEU A 23 3.69 -8.29 -13.46
N ALA A 24 4.13 -8.58 -14.67
CA ALA A 24 4.27 -9.92 -15.23
C ALA A 24 5.26 -9.83 -16.40
N PRO A 25 5.83 -10.95 -16.87
CA PRO A 25 6.75 -10.96 -18.01
C PRO A 25 6.26 -10.11 -19.20
N GLY A 26 6.94 -9.00 -19.48
CA GLY A 26 6.64 -8.06 -20.55
C GLY A 26 5.51 -7.05 -20.27
N VAL A 27 4.94 -7.04 -19.05
CA VAL A 27 3.85 -6.15 -18.63
C VAL A 27 4.39 -5.10 -17.66
N ARG A 28 4.83 -3.97 -18.22
CA ARG A 28 5.32 -2.83 -17.43
C ARG A 28 4.17 -2.11 -16.71
N ALA A 29 4.43 -1.68 -15.48
CA ALA A 29 3.60 -0.74 -14.73
C ALA A 29 4.40 0.50 -14.35
N ALA A 30 3.71 1.63 -14.20
CA ALA A 30 4.29 2.85 -13.67
C ALA A 30 3.29 3.54 -12.75
N LEU A 31 3.75 3.93 -11.57
CA LEU A 31 3.03 4.66 -10.55
C LEU A 31 3.56 6.10 -10.51
N GLN A 32 2.68 7.06 -10.71
CA GLN A 32 2.95 8.48 -10.48
C GLN A 32 2.27 8.91 -9.19
N ILE A 33 3.03 9.55 -8.30
CA ILE A 33 2.54 10.10 -7.05
C ILE A 33 2.53 11.62 -7.21
N GLU A 34 1.35 12.21 -7.32
CA GLU A 34 1.19 13.67 -7.28
C GLU A 34 0.86 14.07 -5.82
N GLY A 35 1.93 14.39 -5.10
CA GLY A 35 1.99 15.02 -3.78
C GLY A 35 1.02 16.21 -3.62
N PRO A 36 0.38 16.44 -2.46
CA PRO A 36 -0.05 17.79 -2.15
C PRO A 36 1.20 18.63 -1.91
N ALA A 37 1.31 19.77 -2.59
CA ALA A 37 2.34 20.75 -2.23
C ALA A 37 2.11 21.21 -0.76
N GLY A 38 3.11 21.02 0.11
CA GLY A 38 3.09 21.53 1.49
C GLY A 38 2.30 20.68 2.49
N SER A 39 1.39 21.30 3.26
CA SER A 39 0.67 20.66 4.38
C SER A 39 -0.61 19.89 3.98
N GLY A 40 -0.83 19.71 2.68
CA GLY A 40 -2.06 19.10 2.19
C GLY A 40 -2.24 17.66 2.64
N ARG A 41 -3.50 17.23 2.60
CA ARG A 41 -3.97 16.01 3.28
C ARG A 41 -4.10 14.80 2.37
N PHE A 42 -3.95 14.98 1.05
CA PHE A 42 -4.23 13.97 0.04
C PHE A 42 -3.23 14.05 -1.11
N GLU A 43 -2.81 12.89 -1.58
CA GLU A 43 -2.02 12.63 -2.79
C GLU A 43 -2.90 12.05 -3.86
N ALA A 44 -2.68 12.45 -5.11
CA ALA A 44 -3.23 11.74 -6.25
C ALA A 44 -2.23 10.66 -6.69
N LEU A 45 -2.71 9.44 -6.87
CA LEU A 45 -1.92 8.31 -7.33
C LEU A 45 -2.44 7.89 -8.69
N GLY A 46 -1.58 7.91 -9.70
CA GLY A 46 -1.91 7.46 -11.04
C GLY A 46 -1.11 6.21 -11.38
N LEU A 47 -1.79 5.09 -11.60
CA LEU A 47 -1.17 3.84 -12.05
C LEU A 47 -1.46 3.63 -13.53
N ALA A 48 -0.41 3.40 -14.32
CA ALA A 48 -0.50 2.99 -15.72
C ALA A 48 0.07 1.58 -15.89
N ILE A 49 -0.57 0.76 -16.72
CA ILE A 49 -0.16 -0.60 -17.06
C ILE A 49 -0.08 -0.73 -18.58
N ALA A 50 1.03 -1.28 -19.06
CA ALA A 50 1.29 -1.47 -20.48
C ALA A 50 0.21 -2.33 -21.17
N GLY A 51 -0.16 -1.91 -22.37
CA GLY A 51 -1.22 -2.51 -23.18
C GLY A 51 -1.53 -1.64 -24.40
N ALA A 52 -2.37 -2.14 -25.31
CA ALA A 52 -2.86 -1.41 -26.47
C ALA A 52 -4.41 -1.39 -26.47
N PRO A 53 -5.06 -0.32 -25.97
CA PRO A 53 -4.48 0.88 -25.36
C PRO A 53 -3.94 0.62 -23.93
N PRO A 54 -3.09 1.51 -23.38
CA PRO A 54 -2.66 1.41 -21.99
C PRO A 54 -3.82 1.47 -21.02
N ARG A 55 -3.72 0.67 -19.97
CA ARG A 55 -4.70 0.63 -18.88
C ARG A 55 -4.26 1.58 -17.79
N PHE A 56 -5.21 2.24 -17.13
CA PHE A 56 -4.87 3.12 -16.03
C PHE A 56 -5.97 3.28 -15.00
N VAL A 57 -5.57 3.65 -13.79
CA VAL A 57 -6.46 4.01 -12.70
C VAL A 57 -5.86 5.18 -11.93
N CYS A 58 -6.71 6.13 -11.54
CA CYS A 58 -6.33 7.19 -10.62
C CYS A 58 -7.07 6.97 -9.29
N THR A 59 -6.34 7.05 -8.18
CA THR A 59 -6.91 7.03 -6.83
C THR A 59 -6.38 8.21 -6.03
N THR A 60 -7.01 8.52 -4.90
CA THR A 60 -6.53 9.52 -3.96
C THR A 60 -6.21 8.87 -2.62
N GLY A 61 -4.99 9.08 -2.12
CA GLY A 61 -4.53 8.58 -0.84
C GLY A 61 -4.47 9.71 0.18
N SER A 62 -4.90 9.49 1.43
CA SER A 62 -4.69 10.50 2.48
C SER A 62 -3.26 10.42 3.01
N THR A 63 -2.54 11.54 3.06
CA THR A 63 -1.20 11.67 3.65
C THR A 63 -1.23 11.78 5.18
N VAL A 64 -2.39 12.08 5.75
CA VAL A 64 -2.56 12.33 7.19
C VAL A 64 -2.45 11.02 7.99
N GLY A 65 -2.99 9.92 7.46
CA GLY A 65 -2.91 8.60 8.09
C GLY A 65 -1.46 8.13 8.28
N TRP A 66 -0.56 8.50 7.38
CA TRP A 66 0.82 7.99 7.36
C TRP A 66 1.71 8.57 8.45
N ARG A 67 1.41 9.77 8.97
CA ARG A 67 2.25 10.46 9.96
C ARG A 67 2.27 9.80 11.34
N HIS A 68 1.17 9.15 11.74
CA HIS A 68 1.08 8.40 13.01
C HIS A 68 1.28 6.89 12.80
N LEU A 69 1.05 6.38 11.59
CA LEU A 69 1.51 5.06 11.16
C LEU A 69 3.04 4.98 11.03
N ALA A 70 3.75 6.10 11.18
CA ALA A 70 5.19 6.19 11.06
C ALA A 70 5.94 5.10 11.84
N SER A 71 5.55 4.75 13.09
CA SER A 71 6.29 3.72 13.84
C SER A 71 6.20 2.32 13.22
N VAL A 72 5.04 1.94 12.68
CA VAL A 72 4.85 0.67 11.96
C VAL A 72 5.47 0.76 10.56
N ALA A 73 5.17 1.83 9.83
CA ALA A 73 5.68 2.08 8.49
C ALA A 73 7.22 2.16 8.46
N THR A 74 7.86 2.75 9.46
CA THR A 74 9.33 2.80 9.61
C THR A 74 9.92 1.41 9.84
N GLN A 75 9.25 0.53 10.58
CA GLN A 75 9.72 -0.86 10.74
C GLN A 75 9.58 -1.68 9.44
N LEU A 76 8.62 -1.32 8.60
CA LEU A 76 8.33 -2.00 7.35
C LEU A 76 9.00 -1.35 6.13
N ALA A 77 9.61 -0.17 6.29
CA ALA A 77 10.15 0.61 5.20
C ALA A 77 11.30 -0.15 4.47
N PRO A 78 11.35 -0.09 3.13
CA PRO A 78 10.40 0.59 2.26
C PRO A 78 9.07 -0.18 2.14
N LEU A 79 7.96 0.56 2.12
CA LEU A 79 6.64 0.02 1.82
C LEU A 79 6.49 -0.08 0.30
N SER A 80 6.82 -1.25 -0.26
CA SER A 80 6.73 -1.51 -1.70
C SER A 80 5.30 -1.28 -2.20
N TRP A 81 5.14 -0.61 -3.34
CA TRP A 81 3.86 -0.51 -4.06
C TRP A 81 3.68 -1.66 -5.07
N LEU A 82 4.75 -2.41 -5.34
CA LEU A 82 4.80 -3.53 -6.28
C LEU A 82 5.68 -4.64 -5.69
N ASP A 83 5.12 -5.84 -5.51
CA ASP A 83 5.85 -7.01 -4.97
C ASP A 83 5.15 -8.31 -5.39
N ASP A 84 5.89 -9.41 -5.55
CA ASP A 84 5.33 -10.75 -5.78
C ASP A 84 5.02 -11.38 -4.41
N LEU A 85 3.81 -11.12 -3.91
CA LEU A 85 3.44 -11.42 -2.52
C LEU A 85 3.13 -12.91 -2.30
N ASP A 86 2.77 -13.63 -3.36
CA ASP A 86 2.42 -15.06 -3.32
C ASP A 86 3.45 -15.99 -3.99
N GLY A 87 4.46 -15.43 -4.65
CA GLY A 87 5.57 -16.16 -5.27
C GLY A 87 5.21 -16.80 -6.60
N ASP A 88 4.15 -16.34 -7.29
CA ASP A 88 3.70 -16.90 -8.57
C ASP A 88 4.48 -16.38 -9.78
N GLY A 89 5.40 -15.42 -9.56
CA GLY A 89 6.21 -14.79 -10.60
C GLY A 89 5.53 -13.58 -11.27
N ALA A 90 4.33 -13.20 -10.83
CA ALA A 90 3.67 -11.95 -11.14
C ALA A 90 3.60 -11.08 -9.89
N ALA A 91 3.83 -9.78 -10.04
CA ALA A 91 3.74 -8.85 -8.92
C ALA A 91 2.30 -8.37 -8.71
N GLU A 92 1.95 -8.14 -7.45
CA GLU A 92 0.76 -7.41 -7.03
C GLU A 92 1.06 -5.92 -6.88
N VAL A 93 0.07 -5.10 -7.24
CA VAL A 93 0.03 -3.70 -6.80
C VAL A 93 -0.44 -3.67 -5.35
N ILE A 94 0.35 -3.05 -4.50
CA ILE A 94 0.07 -2.91 -3.06
C ILE A 94 -0.37 -1.48 -2.79
N VAL A 95 -1.61 -1.33 -2.31
CA VAL A 95 -2.12 -0.10 -1.77
C VAL A 95 -2.12 -0.20 -0.25
N TRP A 96 -1.37 0.70 0.38
CA TRP A 96 -1.28 0.78 1.84
C TRP A 96 -2.40 1.68 2.36
N ASP A 97 -3.47 1.04 2.82
CA ASP A 97 -4.68 1.69 3.27
C ASP A 97 -4.63 2.06 4.75
N ARG A 98 -5.44 3.06 5.08
CA ARG A 98 -5.80 3.42 6.45
C ARG A 98 -7.05 2.65 6.85
N LEU A 99 -6.99 1.92 7.97
CA LEU A 99 -8.16 1.41 8.66
C LEU A 99 -8.57 2.42 9.76
N PRO A 100 -9.69 3.16 9.59
CA PRO A 100 -10.16 4.04 10.64
C PRO A 100 -10.54 3.23 11.87
N TRP A 101 -9.94 3.58 13.00
CA TRP A 101 -10.23 2.98 14.28
C TRP A 101 -10.27 4.10 15.33
N GLY A 102 -11.13 3.97 16.34
CA GLY A 102 -11.30 4.99 17.36
C GLY A 102 -11.90 6.31 16.83
N SER A 103 -11.61 7.40 17.55
CA SER A 103 -12.15 8.74 17.27
C SER A 103 -11.09 9.74 16.78
N SER A 104 -9.85 9.31 16.61
CA SER A 104 -8.74 10.19 16.21
C SER A 104 -7.90 9.59 15.09
N GLU A 105 -7.19 10.46 14.36
CA GLU A 105 -6.24 10.03 13.32
C GLU A 105 -5.05 9.22 13.86
N ALA A 106 -4.75 9.36 15.16
CA ALA A 106 -3.67 8.63 15.82
C ALA A 106 -4.01 7.16 16.08
N ASP A 107 -5.30 6.82 16.05
CA ASP A 107 -5.79 5.47 16.37
C ASP A 107 -5.89 4.58 15.13
N ASN A 108 -5.64 5.12 13.94
CA ASN A 108 -5.78 4.39 12.69
C ASN A 108 -4.77 3.24 12.54
N GLY A 109 -5.20 2.15 11.90
CA GLY A 109 -4.35 1.05 11.49
C GLY A 109 -3.79 1.19 10.07
N LEU A 110 -2.61 0.62 9.82
CA LEU A 110 -2.06 0.39 8.49
C LEU A 110 -2.54 -0.99 8.02
N VAL A 111 -3.04 -1.06 6.79
CA VAL A 111 -3.51 -2.32 6.19
C VAL A 111 -3.02 -2.42 4.75
N PRO A 112 -2.41 -3.53 4.34
CA PRO A 112 -2.07 -3.75 2.94
C PRO A 112 -3.28 -4.30 2.18
N THR A 113 -3.58 -3.69 1.04
CA THR A 113 -4.51 -4.21 0.04
C THR A 113 -3.74 -4.54 -1.23
N ALA A 114 -3.80 -5.80 -1.66
CA ALA A 114 -3.17 -6.25 -2.89
C ALA A 114 -4.17 -6.28 -4.05
N TYR A 115 -3.71 -5.90 -5.24
CA TYR A 115 -4.43 -6.00 -6.50
C TYR A 115 -3.59 -6.78 -7.50
N ALA A 116 -4.16 -7.83 -8.07
CA ALA A 116 -3.53 -8.62 -9.13
C ALA A 116 -4.17 -8.30 -10.48
N LEU A 117 -3.40 -8.50 -11.55
CA LEU A 117 -3.91 -8.38 -12.90
C LEU A 117 -4.68 -9.66 -13.28
N ASP A 118 -5.95 -9.50 -13.62
CA ASP A 118 -6.81 -10.56 -14.17
C ASP A 118 -7.34 -10.11 -15.53
N GLY A 119 -6.70 -10.61 -16.60
CA GLY A 119 -6.99 -10.16 -17.96
C GLY A 119 -6.75 -8.66 -18.14
N ASP A 120 -7.82 -7.90 -18.34
CA ASP A 120 -7.83 -6.45 -18.50
C ASP A 120 -8.12 -5.66 -17.22
N ARG A 121 -8.29 -6.34 -16.08
CA ARG A 121 -8.75 -5.74 -14.81
C ARG A 121 -7.69 -5.86 -13.71
N LEU A 122 -7.64 -4.85 -12.85
CA LEU A 122 -7.03 -4.98 -11.53
C LEU A 122 -8.09 -5.44 -10.54
N VAL A 123 -7.88 -6.62 -9.96
CA VAL A 123 -8.83 -7.23 -9.03
C VAL A 123 -8.19 -7.27 -7.66
N ARG A 124 -8.92 -6.82 -6.64
CA ARG A 124 -8.49 -6.90 -5.24
C ARG A 124 -8.37 -8.37 -4.83
N ARG A 125 -7.22 -8.75 -4.27
CA ARG A 125 -6.89 -10.11 -3.84
C ARG A 125 -6.44 -10.12 -2.39
N ASN A 126 -7.39 -10.28 -1.48
CA ASN A 126 -7.10 -10.30 -0.04
C ASN A 126 -6.25 -11.52 0.35
N ASP A 127 -6.41 -12.63 -0.36
CA ASP A 127 -5.61 -13.85 -0.22
C ASP A 127 -4.13 -13.58 -0.49
N ARG A 128 -3.81 -12.80 -1.53
CA ARG A 128 -2.44 -12.43 -1.89
C ARG A 128 -1.81 -11.42 -0.92
N ALA A 129 -2.63 -10.59 -0.27
CA ALA A 129 -2.18 -9.66 0.76
C ALA A 129 -1.79 -10.32 2.09
N ALA A 130 -2.00 -11.63 2.26
CA ALA A 130 -1.82 -12.32 3.54
C ALA A 130 -0.39 -12.22 4.10
N SER A 131 0.63 -12.38 3.24
CA SER A 131 2.05 -12.26 3.64
C SER A 131 2.39 -10.84 4.11
N ALA A 132 1.93 -9.82 3.37
CA ALA A 132 2.06 -8.42 3.77
C ALA A 132 1.30 -8.12 5.08
N ALA A 133 0.06 -8.61 5.22
CA ALA A 133 -0.74 -8.43 6.43
C ALA A 133 -0.08 -9.06 7.66
N ALA A 134 0.53 -10.25 7.51
CA ALA A 134 1.29 -10.89 8.57
C ALA A 134 2.52 -10.08 9.00
N ARG A 135 3.24 -9.46 8.06
CA ARG A 135 4.36 -8.55 8.37
C ARG A 135 3.88 -7.33 9.16
N VAL A 136 2.76 -6.74 8.76
CA VAL A 136 2.16 -5.61 9.49
C VAL A 136 1.69 -6.03 10.89
N ALA A 137 1.07 -7.21 11.01
CA ALA A 137 0.66 -7.77 12.30
C ALA A 137 1.86 -7.98 13.24
N ALA A 138 2.99 -8.48 12.71
CA ALA A 138 4.22 -8.64 13.46
C ALA A 138 4.77 -7.30 13.97
N ALA A 139 4.76 -6.25 13.14
CA ALA A 139 5.17 -4.91 13.55
C ALA A 139 4.27 -4.34 14.67
N TYR A 140 2.95 -4.57 14.60
CA TYR A 140 2.04 -4.21 15.69
C TYR A 140 2.35 -4.95 16.99
N ARG A 141 2.61 -6.26 16.95
CA ARG A 141 3.01 -7.01 18.16
C ARG A 141 4.32 -6.51 18.75
N ALA A 142 5.29 -6.19 17.90
CA ALA A 142 6.57 -5.63 18.35
C ALA A 142 6.37 -4.29 19.08
N LEU A 143 5.45 -3.44 18.59
CA LEU A 143 5.06 -2.21 19.27
C LEU A 143 4.32 -2.50 20.58
N ALA A 144 3.39 -3.46 20.60
CA ALA A 144 2.67 -3.83 21.83
C ALA A 144 3.62 -4.25 22.97
N GLY A 145 4.73 -4.92 22.65
CA GLY A 145 5.78 -5.30 23.61
C GLY A 145 6.85 -4.23 23.88
N SER A 146 6.76 -3.06 23.26
CA SER A 146 7.77 -2.00 23.38
C SER A 146 7.57 -1.14 24.63
N PRO A 147 8.66 -0.67 25.28
CA PRO A 147 8.59 0.34 26.35
C PRO A 147 7.93 1.67 25.92
N LEU A 148 7.82 1.92 24.61
CA LEU A 148 7.13 3.12 24.10
C LEU A 148 5.60 3.03 24.23
N SER A 149 5.08 1.86 24.60
CA SER A 149 3.65 1.57 24.71
C SER A 149 3.09 1.75 26.11
N ASP A 150 3.72 2.62 26.94
CA ASP A 150 3.39 2.89 28.36
C ASP A 150 1.94 3.35 28.63
N ARG A 151 1.08 3.42 27.61
CA ARG A 151 -0.37 3.58 27.74
C ARG A 151 -1.04 2.25 27.41
N GLY A 152 -1.62 1.58 28.42
CA GLY A 152 -2.29 0.28 28.24
C GLY A 152 -3.35 0.24 27.13
N GLU A 153 -3.99 1.37 26.81
CA GLU A 153 -4.91 1.51 25.68
C GLU A 153 -4.24 1.33 24.30
N LEU A 154 -2.97 1.77 24.15
CA LEU A 154 -2.20 1.58 22.91
C LEU A 154 -1.80 0.13 22.70
N VAL A 155 -1.39 -0.56 23.78
CA VAL A 155 -1.07 -2.00 23.74
C VAL A 155 -2.28 -2.80 23.28
N ALA A 156 -3.44 -2.55 23.90
CA ALA A 156 -4.68 -3.22 23.52
C ALA A 156 -5.08 -2.96 22.05
N CYS A 157 -4.83 -1.75 21.55
CA CYS A 157 -5.06 -1.37 20.16
C CYS A 157 -4.15 -2.15 19.20
N TYR A 158 -2.83 -2.15 19.46
CA TYR A 158 -1.87 -2.90 18.64
C TYR A 158 -2.17 -4.39 18.60
N ASP A 159 -2.54 -4.98 19.74
CA ASP A 159 -2.96 -6.38 19.81
C ASP A 159 -4.24 -6.65 19.01
N ALA A 160 -5.22 -5.74 19.06
CA ALA A 160 -6.45 -5.87 18.30
C ALA A 160 -6.19 -5.80 16.78
N LEU A 161 -5.34 -4.85 16.34
CA LEU A 161 -4.93 -4.72 14.95
C LEU A 161 -4.15 -5.95 14.46
N ALA A 162 -3.19 -6.44 15.25
CA ALA A 162 -2.44 -7.66 14.92
C ALA A 162 -3.37 -8.86 14.74
N ARG A 163 -4.33 -9.07 15.66
CA ARG A 163 -5.32 -10.16 15.55
C ARG A 163 -6.24 -10.01 14.35
N ALA A 164 -6.66 -8.79 14.03
CA ALA A 164 -7.49 -8.53 12.85
C ALA A 164 -6.75 -8.86 11.55
N LEU A 165 -5.45 -8.54 11.50
CA LEU A 165 -4.57 -8.81 10.36
C LEU A 165 -4.18 -10.30 10.24
N ASP A 166 -4.11 -11.05 11.34
CA ASP A 166 -3.91 -12.51 11.30
C ASP A 166 -5.05 -13.24 10.58
N GLY A 167 -6.26 -12.69 10.64
CA GLY A 167 -7.41 -13.19 9.91
C GLY A 167 -7.52 -12.65 8.46
N TRP A 168 -6.60 -11.78 8.04
CA TRP A 168 -6.65 -11.15 6.73
C TRP A 168 -6.41 -12.18 5.62
N GLY A 169 -7.20 -12.11 4.55
CA GLY A 169 -7.13 -13.10 3.45
C GLY A 169 -7.77 -14.46 3.75
N THR A 170 -8.22 -14.72 4.99
CA THR A 170 -8.95 -15.96 5.35
C THR A 170 -10.46 -15.84 5.24
N ARG A 171 -10.97 -14.62 5.03
CA ARG A 171 -12.40 -14.35 4.83
C ARG A 171 -12.69 -14.23 3.33
N PRO A 172 -13.68 -14.98 2.81
CA PRO A 172 -14.06 -14.96 1.40
C PRO A 172 -14.58 -13.58 0.96
#